data_AF-A0A3M0Y1D1-F1
#
_entry.id   AF-A0A3M0Y1D1-F1
#
_cell.length_a   1.000
_cell.length_b   1.000
_cell.length_c   1.000
_cell.angle_alpha   90.00
_cell.angle_beta   90.00
_cell.angle_gamma   90.00
#
_symmetry.space_group_name_H-M   'P 1'
#
loop_
_entity.id
_entity.type
_entity.pdbx_description
1 polymer ?
#
loop_
_entity_poly.entity_id
_entity_poly.type
_entity_poly.pdbx_seq_one_letter_code
_entity_poly.pdbx_strand_id
1 'polypeptide(L)' 'MSPEMPWKCVCGHVEFSEAVPEDCPKCFRVGSFQKVSEEMLKELEEEEVLSIYQQMDEEMEDEDGEED' A
#
# COMPACT_ATOMS: atom_id res chain seq x y z
N MET A 1 2.86 -3.76 20.65
CA MET A 1 2.31 -3.04 19.49
C MET A 1 1.64 -4.11 18.66
N SER A 2 0.31 -4.09 18.52
CA SER A 2 -0.36 -5.03 17.63
C SER A 2 -0.13 -4.55 16.19
N PRO A 3 0.00 -5.46 15.21
CA PRO A 3 0.21 -5.07 13.82
C PRO A 3 -1.08 -4.43 13.27
N GLU A 4 -0.92 -3.32 12.56
CA GLU A 4 -2.01 -2.70 11.79
C GLU A 4 -2.34 -3.60 10.59
N MET A 5 -3.62 -3.87 10.35
CA MET A 5 -4.08 -4.70 9.23
C MET A 5 -4.77 -3.84 8.18
N PRO A 6 -4.62 -4.14 6.88
CA PRO A 6 -5.36 -3.42 5.86
C PRO A 6 -6.80 -3.90 5.77
N TRP A 7 -7.68 -2.91 5.70
CA TRP A 7 -9.11 -3.05 5.51
C TRP A 7 -9.52 -2.32 4.25
N LYS A 8 -10.21 -3.01 3.33
CA LYS A 8 -10.67 -2.42 2.08
C LYS A 8 -12.18 -2.16 2.15
N CYS A 9 -12.55 -0.90 1.99
CA CYS A 9 -13.94 -0.49 1.86
C CYS A 9 -14.48 -0.88 0.47
N VAL A 10 -15.78 -1.15 0.38
CA VAL A 10 -16.48 -1.37 -0.91
C VAL A 10 -16.34 -0.20 -1.91
N CYS A 11 -15.97 1.00 -1.45
CA CYS A 11 -15.70 2.13 -2.33
C CYS A 11 -14.28 2.13 -2.93
N GLY A 12 -13.43 1.17 -2.54
CA GLY A 12 -12.05 1.04 -2.99
C GLY A 12 -11.00 1.69 -2.08
N HIS A 13 -11.39 2.39 -1.02
CA HIS A 13 -10.45 2.95 -0.04
C HIS A 13 -9.87 1.85 0.86
N VAL A 14 -8.55 1.85 1.02
CA VAL A 14 -7.83 0.97 1.95
C VAL A 14 -7.38 1.78 3.16
N GLU A 15 -7.66 1.26 4.36
CA GLU A 15 -7.29 1.84 5.65
C GLU A 15 -6.48 0.81 6.44
N PHE A 16 -5.43 1.26 7.12
CA PHE A 16 -4.59 0.39 7.96
C PHE A 16 -4.95 0.62 9.43
N SER A 17 -5.41 -0.43 10.11
CA SER A 17 -5.83 -0.33 11.52
C SER A 17 -5.77 -1.67 12.23
N GLU A 18 -5.52 -1.66 13.53
CA GLU A 18 -5.50 -2.87 14.37
C GLU A 18 -6.86 -3.61 14.38
N ALA A 19 -7.96 -2.85 14.25
CA ALA A 19 -9.34 -3.36 14.21
C ALA A 19 -10.09 -2.85 12.98
N VAL A 20 -11.17 -3.52 12.60
CA VAL A 20 -12.01 -3.09 11.47
C VAL A 20 -12.54 -1.66 11.70
N PRO A 21 -12.35 -0.72 10.77
CA PRO A 21 -12.90 0.63 10.91
C PRO A 21 -14.43 0.63 10.89
N GLU A 22 -15.04 1.46 11.73
CA GLU A 22 -16.49 1.56 11.83
C GLU A 22 -17.10 2.25 10.61
N ASP A 23 -16.54 3.38 10.19
CA ASP A 23 -16.99 4.16 9.05
C ASP A 23 -15.86 4.49 8.07
N CYS A 24 -16.20 4.62 6.79
CA CYS A 24 -15.24 4.96 5.75
C CYS A 24 -15.09 6.48 5.61
N PRO A 25 -13.88 7.06 5.77
CA PRO A 25 -13.67 8.51 5.64
C PRO A 25 -13.86 9.04 4.22
N LYS A 26 -13.96 8.15 3.21
CA LYS A 26 -14.16 8.53 1.81
C LYS A 26 -15.62 8.51 1.38
N CYS A 27 -16.36 7.46 1.73
CA CYS A 27 -17.75 7.29 1.30
C CYS A 27 -18.77 7.38 2.44
N PHE A 28 -18.29 7.56 3.69
CA PHE A 28 -19.06 7.70 4.92
C PHE A 28 -20.01 6.53 5.20
N ARG A 29 -19.76 5.37 4.60
CA ARG A 29 -20.54 4.15 4.86
C ARG A 29 -19.99 3.43 6.08
N VAL A 30 -20.91 2.99 6.93
CA VAL A 30 -20.62 2.21 8.14
C VAL A 30 -20.53 0.72 7.79
N GLY A 31 -19.62 -0.01 8.43
CA GLY A 31 -19.48 -1.47 8.30
C GLY A 31 -19.18 -1.93 6.87
N SER A 32 -18.58 -1.06 6.06
CA SER A 32 -18.30 -1.30 4.64
C SER A 32 -16.90 -1.83 4.37
N PHE A 33 -16.10 -2.02 5.41
CA PHE A 33 -14.75 -2.55 5.33
C PHE A 33 -14.73 -4.08 5.38
N GLN A 34 -13.92 -4.66 4.52
CA GLN A 34 -13.65 -6.10 4.49
C GLN A 34 -12.15 -6.33 4.69
N LYS A 35 -11.81 -7.43 5.35
CA LYS A 35 -10.42 -7.81 5.58
C LYS A 35 -9.74 -8.07 4.23
N VAL A 36 -8.61 -7.42 3.98
CA VAL A 36 -7.77 -7.75 2.83
C VAL A 36 -7.19 -9.15 3.06
N SER A 37 -7.35 -10.04 2.08
CA SER A 37 -6.83 -11.40 2.17
C SER A 37 -5.30 -11.43 2.17
N GLU A 38 -4.70 -12.48 2.72
CA GLU A 38 -3.23 -12.67 2.70
C GLU A 38 -2.67 -12.69 1.28
N GLU A 39 -3.46 -13.19 0.31
CA GLU A 39 -3.09 -13.18 -1.11
C GLU A 39 -2.96 -11.74 -1.63
N MET A 40 -3.98 -10.90 -1.41
CA MET A 40 -3.96 -9.49 -1.81
C MET A 40 -2.92 -8.65 -1.06
N LEU A 41 -2.65 -9.01 0.19
CA LEU A 41 -1.59 -8.38 0.99
C LEU A 41 -0.22 -8.61 0.36
N LYS A 42 0.05 -9.87 -0.02
CA LYS A 42 1.31 -10.23 -0.67
C LYS A 42 1.49 -9.52 -2.00
N GLU A 43 0.41 -9.39 -2.79
CA GLU A 43 0.45 -8.66 -4.07
C GLU A 43 0.81 -7.17 -3.85
N LEU A 44 0.26 -6.53 -2.81
CA LEU A 44 0.57 -5.14 -2.47
C LEU A 44 2.02 -4.97 -2.00
N GLU A 45 2.52 -5.87 -1.16
CA GLU A 45 3.92 -5.86 -0.71
C GLU A 45 4.88 -6.08 -1.89
N GLU A 46 4.54 -7.00 -2.80
CA GLU A 46 5.34 -7.26 -4.01
C GLU A 46 5.35 -6.03 -4.95
N GLU A 47 4.22 -5.32 -5.12
CA GLU A 47 4.13 -4.11 -5.95
C GLU A 47 4.94 -2.94 -5.35
N GLU A 48 4.86 -2.72 -4.04
CA GLU A 48 5.64 -1.68 -3.36
C GLU A 48 7.15 -1.95 -3.48
N VAL A 49 7.56 -3.20 -3.23
CA VAL A 49 8.94 -3.63 -3.39
C VAL A 49 9.41 -3.39 -4.83
N LEU A 50 8.61 -3.76 -5.84
CA LEU A 50 8.96 -3.56 -7.24
C LEU A 50 9.13 -2.07 -7.60
N SER A 51 8.26 -1.20 -7.07
CA SER A 51 8.36 0.24 -7.25
C SER A 51 9.64 0.81 -6.64
N ILE A 52 10.07 0.30 -5.49
CA ILE A 52 11.33 0.72 -4.86
C ILE A 52 12.52 0.28 -5.72
N TYR A 53 12.53 -0.96 -6.22
CA TYR A 53 13.58 -1.44 -7.12
C TYR A 53 13.68 -0.62 -8.41
N GLN A 54 12.54 -0.22 -8.99
CA GLN A 54 12.53 0.61 -10.19
C GLN A 54 13.13 2.00 -9.92
N GLN A 55 12.76 2.63 -8.81
CA GLN A 55 13.35 3.92 -8.41
C GLN A 55 14.86 3.82 -8.17
N MET A 56 15.34 2.71 -7.59
CA MET A 56 16.77 2.49 -7.36
C MET A 56 17.57 2.28 -8.65
N ASP A 57 16.98 1.64 -9.67
CA ASP A 57 17.61 1.47 -10.98
C ASP A 57 17.73 2.81 -11.72
N GLU A 58 16.67 3.63 -11.66
CA GLU A 58 16.66 5.00 -12.21
C GLU A 58 17.66 5.93 -11.50
N GLU A 59 17.81 5.84 -10.17
CA GLU A 59 18.80 6.65 -9.43
C GLU A 59 20.27 6.21 -9.67
N MET A 60 20.51 4.99 -10.17
CA MET A 60 21.85 4.48 -10.46
C MET A 60 22.37 4.92 -11.84
N GLU A 61 21.48 5.34 -12.76
CA GLU A 61 21.85 5.77 -14.12
C GLU A 61 22.32 7.24 -14.21
N ASP A 62 22.25 8.02 -13.12
CA ASP A 62 22.60 9.45 -13.09
C ASP A 62 24.03 9.76 -12.56
N GLU A 63 24.92 8.76 -12.40
CA GLU A 63 26.31 8.96 -11.93
C GLU A 63 27.40 8.69 -12.98
N ASP A 64 27.11 8.89 -14.28
CA ASP A 64 28.15 9.00 -15.33
C ASP A 64 27.97 10.31 -16.13
N GLY A 65 28.13 11.42 -15.41
CA GLY A 65 28.20 12.77 -15.97
C GLY A 65 29.64 13.23 -16.22
N GLU A 66 30.10 13.00 -17.45
CA GLU A 66 31.08 13.76 -18.25
C GLU A 66 32.56 13.91 -17.79
N GLU A 67 33.45 13.51 -18.72
CA GLU A 67 34.88 13.79 -18.85
C GLU A 67 35.21 15.30 -18.94
N ASP A 68 36.26 15.75 -18.23
CA ASP A 68 37.41 16.52 -18.79
C ASP A 68 38.66 16.38 -17.90
#